data_AF-A0A812Y8Q9-F1
#
_entry.id   AF-A0A812Y8Q9-F1
#
_cell.length_a   1.000
_cell.length_b   1.000
_cell.length_c   1.000
_cell.angle_alpha   90.00
_cell.angle_beta   90.00
_cell.angle_gamma   90.00
#
_symmetry.space_group_name_H-M   'P 1'
#
loop_
_entity.id
_entity.type
_entity.pdbx_description
1 polymer ?
#
loop_
_entity_poly.entity_id
_entity_poly.type
_entity_poly.pdbx_seq_one_letter_code
_entity_poly.pdbx_strand_id
1 'polypeptide(L)'
;IRLLAVIFLWSSGGVLYLFFDVFRNRDSLMALGDSLRTQKLLAKKESLKSRLDNPSLRRELREMQLALFEALLTGSEAATKKIFQDMKGLSQAEASRLGLWFVDQRKAYEDEDGGARMQKLSTIPSEQRGQAVQPPLEDSYARSSDLAVNALSAKASWLRRDFSRQLSDMVKALNDIKLEDVRKFDEKLKLDPSTHKLQPEAGAVEHGKHLGLLVASVKSKERALAKVNTDYQEDFETGTKTEQPLARYVCDFLRATIYASDPFALAIAFHAFQERFNTKIVRVKNKFADSEPKLKDEERTNILVNLWVEAGNMRQIGEVQFLLQEYLTAKSLQHLYYDVARAKAASELFDKPIFD
;
A
#
# COMPACT_ATOMS: atom_id res chain seq x y z
N ILE A 1 65.95 29.44 -4.26
CA ILE A 1 64.98 30.05 -5.21
C ILE A 1 64.77 29.18 -6.46
N ARG A 2 65.81 28.80 -7.23
CA ARG A 2 65.63 27.95 -8.44
C ARG A 2 65.05 26.54 -8.18
N LEU A 3 65.35 25.91 -7.04
CA LEU A 3 64.80 24.59 -6.67
C LEU A 3 63.30 24.64 -6.28
N LEU A 4 62.85 25.75 -5.67
CA LEU A 4 61.46 25.97 -5.29
C LEU A 4 60.56 26.24 -6.52
N ALA A 5 61.10 26.89 -7.55
CA ALA A 5 60.37 27.15 -8.80
C ALA A 5 60.08 25.87 -9.61
N VAL A 6 60.99 24.88 -9.57
CA VAL A 6 60.80 23.59 -10.27
C VAL A 6 59.74 22.73 -9.57
N ILE A 7 59.69 22.74 -8.24
CA ILE A 7 58.64 22.05 -7.46
C ILE A 7 57.27 22.69 -7.72
N PHE A 8 57.21 24.03 -7.89
CA PHE A 8 55.97 24.75 -8.20
C PHE A 8 55.46 24.53 -9.64
N LEU A 9 56.36 24.38 -10.62
CA LEU A 9 55.98 24.05 -12.00
C LEU A 9 55.52 22.59 -12.16
N TRP A 10 56.12 21.66 -11.43
CA TRP A 10 55.65 20.27 -11.39
C TRP A 10 54.33 20.11 -10.63
N SER A 11 54.10 20.90 -9.57
CA SER A 11 52.84 20.86 -8.84
C SER A 11 51.68 21.48 -9.65
N SER A 12 51.92 22.57 -10.38
CA SER A 12 50.89 23.21 -11.22
C SER A 12 50.55 22.38 -12.46
N GLY A 13 51.54 21.76 -13.13
CA GLY A 13 51.31 20.84 -14.25
C GLY A 13 50.54 19.58 -13.83
N GLY A 14 50.88 18.99 -12.67
CA GLY A 14 50.18 17.83 -12.14
C GLY A 14 48.72 18.12 -11.75
N VAL A 15 48.45 19.30 -11.17
CA VAL A 15 47.08 19.73 -10.83
C VAL A 15 46.24 19.95 -12.09
N LEU A 16 46.78 20.63 -13.12
CA LEU A 16 46.09 20.82 -14.40
C LEU A 16 45.77 19.48 -15.10
N TYR A 17 46.70 18.53 -15.06
CA TYR A 17 46.48 17.19 -15.60
C TYR A 17 45.37 16.44 -14.86
N LEU A 18 45.33 16.49 -13.52
CA LEU A 18 44.25 15.90 -12.72
C LEU A 18 42.89 16.53 -13.04
N PHE A 19 42.81 17.87 -13.14
CA PHE A 19 41.57 18.54 -13.53
C PHE A 19 41.13 18.14 -14.94
N PHE A 20 42.05 18.07 -15.89
CA PHE A 20 41.76 17.65 -17.25
C PHE A 20 41.29 16.19 -17.30
N ASP A 21 41.92 15.28 -16.56
CA ASP A 21 41.52 13.87 -16.53
C ASP A 21 40.17 13.67 -15.81
N VAL A 22 39.91 14.38 -14.69
CA VAL A 22 38.58 14.39 -14.05
C VAL A 22 37.51 14.95 -14.98
N PHE A 23 37.81 16.02 -15.73
CA PHE A 23 36.88 16.59 -16.70
C PHE A 23 36.61 15.63 -17.86
N ARG A 24 37.66 15.02 -18.41
CA ARG A 24 37.58 14.03 -19.50
C ARG A 24 36.81 12.78 -19.08
N ASN A 25 37.00 12.34 -17.85
CA ASN A 25 36.36 11.15 -17.29
C ASN A 25 35.10 11.48 -16.50
N ARG A 26 34.60 12.72 -16.52
CA ARG A 26 33.46 13.17 -15.70
C ARG A 26 32.26 12.25 -15.84
N ASP A 27 31.88 11.92 -17.08
CA ASP A 27 30.70 11.07 -17.32
C ASP A 27 30.91 9.64 -16.81
N SER A 28 32.13 9.11 -16.92
CA SER A 28 32.47 7.78 -16.37
C SER A 28 32.49 7.79 -14.85
N LEU A 29 33.01 8.84 -14.22
CA LEU A 29 33.01 9.01 -12.76
C LEU A 29 31.58 9.20 -12.22
N MET A 30 30.73 9.94 -12.93
CA MET A 30 29.31 10.09 -12.60
C MET A 30 28.58 8.75 -12.74
N ALA A 31 28.78 8.03 -13.85
CA ALA A 31 28.19 6.71 -14.06
C ALA A 31 28.65 5.68 -13.00
N LEU A 32 29.92 5.71 -12.60
CA LEU A 32 30.45 4.87 -11.52
C LEU A 32 29.82 5.27 -10.17
N GLY A 33 29.72 6.56 -9.88
CA GLY A 33 29.07 7.10 -8.70
C GLY A 33 27.61 6.67 -8.60
N ASP A 34 26.86 6.79 -9.71
CA ASP A 34 25.47 6.36 -9.82
C ASP A 34 25.34 4.85 -9.65
N SER A 35 26.22 4.06 -10.26
CA SER A 35 26.25 2.60 -10.09
C SER A 35 26.49 2.19 -8.63
N LEU A 36 27.45 2.83 -7.95
CA LEU A 36 27.73 2.56 -6.53
C LEU A 36 26.58 2.98 -5.63
N ARG A 37 25.93 4.11 -5.93
CA ARG A 37 24.74 4.57 -5.22
C ARG A 37 23.59 3.56 -5.38
N THR A 38 23.32 3.13 -6.62
CA THR A 38 22.31 2.10 -6.91
C THR A 38 22.60 0.79 -6.19
N GLN A 39 23.85 0.31 -6.20
CA GLN A 39 24.22 -0.91 -5.48
C GLN A 39 24.00 -0.79 -3.96
N LYS A 40 24.37 0.35 -3.35
CA LYS A 40 24.13 0.60 -1.92
C LYS A 40 22.63 0.63 -1.60
N LEU A 41 21.82 1.24 -2.47
CA LEU A 41 20.37 1.29 -2.31
C LEU A 41 19.72 -0.09 -2.44
N LEU A 42 20.13 -0.88 -3.42
CA LEU A 42 19.66 -2.25 -3.58
C LEU A 42 20.04 -3.11 -2.37
N ALA A 43 21.27 -2.99 -1.86
CA ALA A 43 21.69 -3.68 -0.65
C ALA A 43 20.87 -3.25 0.59
N LYS A 44 20.56 -1.95 0.72
CA LYS A 44 19.69 -1.44 1.79
C LYS A 44 18.27 -1.99 1.67
N LYS A 45 17.67 -1.97 0.48
CA LYS A 45 16.33 -2.53 0.21
C LYS A 45 16.29 -4.03 0.50
N GLU A 46 17.30 -4.79 0.10
CA GLU A 46 17.38 -6.23 0.37
C GLU A 46 17.55 -6.53 1.87
N SER A 47 18.34 -5.73 2.58
CA SER A 47 18.46 -5.82 4.05
C SER A 47 17.13 -5.51 4.76
N LEU A 48 16.35 -4.56 4.26
CA LEU A 48 15.00 -4.30 4.78
C LEU A 48 14.05 -5.45 4.45
N LYS A 49 14.11 -6.00 3.25
CA LYS A 49 13.30 -7.13 2.84
C LYS A 49 13.57 -8.38 3.67
N SER A 50 14.82 -8.68 4.02
CA SER A 50 15.16 -9.81 4.89
C SER A 50 14.68 -9.63 6.33
N ARG A 51 14.54 -8.38 6.78
CA ARG A 51 13.93 -8.02 8.07
C ARG A 51 12.40 -7.97 8.03
N LEU A 52 11.77 -8.08 6.86
CA LEU A 52 10.33 -7.86 6.74
C LEU A 52 9.54 -8.97 7.45
N ASP A 53 9.93 -10.22 7.22
CA ASP A 53 9.28 -11.39 7.77
C ASP A 53 10.06 -11.98 8.96
N ASN A 54 9.35 -12.58 9.92
CA ASN A 54 9.93 -13.30 11.03
C ASN A 54 9.42 -14.75 11.03
N PRO A 55 10.02 -15.64 10.22
CA PRO A 55 9.56 -17.03 10.09
C PRO A 55 9.60 -17.82 11.40
N SER A 56 10.54 -17.49 12.30
CA SER A 56 10.63 -18.13 13.61
C SER A 56 9.43 -17.78 14.47
N LEU A 57 9.08 -16.50 14.56
CA LEU A 57 7.93 -16.05 15.32
C LEU A 57 6.61 -16.56 14.73
N ARG A 58 6.47 -16.62 13.40
CA ARG A 58 5.27 -17.21 12.79
C ARG A 58 5.11 -18.68 13.16
N ARG A 59 6.21 -19.44 13.19
CA ARG A 59 6.19 -20.84 13.62
C ARG A 59 5.76 -20.95 15.09
N GLU A 60 6.33 -20.13 15.96
CA GLU A 60 5.96 -20.07 17.37
C GLU A 60 4.47 -19.74 17.54
N LEU A 61 3.97 -18.70 16.86
CA LEU A 61 2.55 -18.31 16.92
C LEU A 61 1.62 -19.38 16.34
N ARG A 62 2.08 -20.13 15.33
CA ARG A 62 1.34 -21.30 14.81
C ARG A 62 1.23 -22.41 15.85
N GLU A 63 2.34 -22.75 16.51
CA GLU A 63 2.37 -23.75 17.60
C GLU A 63 1.47 -23.31 18.77
N MET A 64 1.51 -22.03 19.12
CA MET A 64 0.61 -21.46 20.14
C MET A 64 -0.86 -21.51 19.71
N GLN A 65 -1.18 -21.27 18.42
CA GLN A 65 -2.54 -21.37 17.93
C GLN A 65 -3.07 -22.80 18.03
N LEU A 66 -2.25 -23.81 17.72
CA LEU A 66 -2.60 -25.22 17.91
C LEU A 66 -2.84 -25.56 19.38
N ALA A 67 -1.96 -25.10 20.28
CA ALA A 67 -2.12 -25.28 21.72
C ALA A 67 -3.38 -24.58 22.26
N LEU A 68 -3.72 -23.41 21.70
CA LEU A 68 -4.96 -22.71 22.03
C LEU A 68 -6.20 -23.53 21.65
N PHE A 69 -6.18 -24.19 20.48
CA PHE A 69 -7.27 -25.08 20.06
C PHE A 69 -7.43 -26.29 20.99
N GLU A 70 -6.34 -26.93 21.37
CA GLU A 70 -6.37 -28.04 22.33
C GLU A 70 -6.92 -27.59 23.69
N ALA A 71 -6.50 -26.42 24.18
CA ALA A 71 -6.99 -25.85 25.43
C ALA A 71 -8.50 -25.55 25.40
N LEU A 72 -9.01 -25.05 24.26
CA LEU A 72 -10.44 -24.81 24.04
C LEU A 72 -11.24 -26.12 24.01
N LEU A 73 -10.73 -27.15 23.31
CA LEU A 73 -11.40 -28.45 23.20
C LEU A 73 -11.45 -29.21 24.53
N THR A 74 -10.43 -29.05 25.37
CA THR A 74 -10.35 -29.68 26.70
C THR A 74 -11.06 -28.88 27.80
N GLY A 75 -11.55 -27.67 27.48
CA GLY A 75 -12.19 -26.78 28.45
C GLY A 75 -11.24 -26.19 29.49
N SER A 76 -9.93 -26.13 29.20
CA SER A 76 -8.92 -25.57 30.11
C SER A 76 -8.91 -24.04 30.02
N GLU A 77 -9.74 -23.38 30.83
CA GLU A 77 -9.88 -21.92 30.83
C GLU A 77 -8.55 -21.20 31.15
N ALA A 78 -7.80 -21.71 32.13
CA ALA A 78 -6.53 -21.13 32.54
C ALA A 78 -5.48 -21.17 31.42
N ALA A 79 -5.36 -22.31 30.72
CA ALA A 79 -4.46 -22.46 29.58
C ALA A 79 -4.91 -21.57 28.41
N THR A 80 -6.20 -21.59 28.08
CA THR A 80 -6.79 -20.76 27.02
C THR A 80 -6.47 -19.29 27.24
N LYS A 81 -6.74 -18.76 28.45
CA LYS A 81 -6.48 -17.36 28.79
C LYS A 81 -5.01 -17.02 28.67
N LYS A 82 -4.12 -17.87 29.20
CA LYS A 82 -2.67 -17.63 29.15
C LYS A 82 -2.17 -17.59 27.71
N ILE A 83 -2.42 -18.64 26.93
CA ILE A 83 -1.96 -18.75 25.54
C ILE A 83 -2.50 -17.59 24.71
N PHE A 84 -3.78 -17.24 24.86
CA PHE A 84 -4.38 -16.12 24.15
C PHE A 84 -3.70 -14.78 24.45
N GLN A 85 -3.41 -14.49 25.72
CA GLN A 85 -2.70 -13.25 26.09
C GLN A 85 -1.25 -13.24 25.59
N ASP A 86 -0.55 -14.36 25.67
CA ASP A 86 0.82 -14.49 25.17
C ASP A 86 0.86 -14.26 23.64
N MET A 87 -0.05 -14.89 22.88
CA MET A 87 -0.19 -14.69 21.43
C MET A 87 -0.50 -13.22 21.09
N LYS A 88 -1.39 -12.59 21.86
CA LYS A 88 -1.77 -11.19 21.65
C LYS A 88 -0.59 -10.25 21.88
N GLY A 89 0.19 -10.46 22.94
CA GLY A 89 1.40 -9.68 23.24
C GLY A 89 2.46 -9.78 22.13
N LEU A 90 2.78 -11.01 21.71
CA LEU A 90 3.72 -11.25 20.61
C LEU A 90 3.25 -10.62 19.29
N SER A 91 1.98 -10.79 18.96
CA SER A 91 1.40 -10.23 17.72
C SER A 91 1.36 -8.70 17.73
N GLN A 92 1.07 -8.07 18.87
CA GLN A 92 1.12 -6.62 19.02
C GLN A 92 2.55 -6.06 18.87
N ALA A 93 3.53 -6.72 19.48
CA ALA A 93 4.94 -6.34 19.35
C ALA A 93 5.41 -6.43 17.90
N GLU A 94 5.05 -7.50 17.20
CA GLU A 94 5.43 -7.70 15.80
C GLU A 94 4.71 -6.74 14.84
N ALA A 95 3.42 -6.48 15.05
CA ALA A 95 2.68 -5.46 14.29
C ALA A 95 3.29 -4.06 14.44
N SER A 96 3.81 -3.76 15.63
CA SER A 96 4.51 -2.49 15.94
C SER A 96 5.89 -2.44 15.26
N ARG A 97 6.65 -3.55 15.28
CA ARG A 97 7.92 -3.68 14.55
C ARG A 97 7.74 -3.47 13.04
N LEU A 98 6.69 -4.03 12.46
CA LEU A 98 6.33 -3.81 11.06
C LEU A 98 5.92 -2.36 10.78
N GLY A 99 5.30 -1.68 11.76
CA GLY A 99 5.07 -0.23 11.73
C GLY A 99 6.35 0.56 11.49
N LEU A 100 7.38 0.29 12.28
CA LEU A 100 8.71 0.90 12.15
C LEU A 100 9.39 0.54 10.82
N TRP A 101 9.16 -0.67 10.31
CA TRP A 101 9.68 -1.09 9.02
C TRP A 101 9.17 -0.20 7.87
N PHE A 102 7.90 0.26 7.91
CA PHE A 102 7.40 1.21 6.90
C PHE A 102 8.19 2.53 6.90
N VAL A 103 8.58 3.01 8.09
CA VAL A 103 9.38 4.23 8.24
C VAL A 103 10.79 4.04 7.65
N ASP A 104 11.44 2.93 7.98
CA ASP A 104 12.76 2.56 7.44
C ASP A 104 12.72 2.45 5.90
N GLN A 105 11.69 1.82 5.35
CA GLN A 105 11.52 1.64 3.91
C GLN A 105 11.22 2.97 3.21
N ARG A 106 10.39 3.84 3.80
CA ARG A 106 10.16 5.19 3.29
C ARG A 106 11.46 5.98 3.19
N LYS A 107 12.28 5.93 4.24
CA LYS A 107 13.59 6.58 4.26
C LYS A 107 14.52 6.02 3.19
N ALA A 108 14.46 4.71 2.91
CA ALA A 108 15.22 4.12 1.81
C ALA A 108 14.82 4.69 0.43
N TYR A 109 13.52 4.96 0.22
CA TYR A 109 13.05 5.66 -0.98
C TYR A 109 13.48 7.14 -1.00
N GLU A 110 13.49 7.82 0.13
CA GLU A 110 13.91 9.23 0.20
C GLU A 110 15.42 9.39 -0.03
N ASP A 111 16.25 8.48 0.45
CA ASP A 111 17.70 8.50 0.22
C ASP A 111 18.08 8.22 -1.25
N GLU A 112 17.19 7.56 -2.01
CA GLU A 112 17.47 7.11 -3.39
C GLU A 112 17.73 8.26 -4.36
N ASP A 113 16.90 9.30 -4.32
CA ASP A 113 16.97 10.44 -5.23
C ASP A 113 16.77 11.79 -4.51
N GLY A 114 17.00 11.80 -3.19
CA GLY A 114 16.70 12.97 -2.35
C GLY A 114 15.19 13.15 -2.11
N GLY A 115 14.39 12.10 -2.32
CA GLY A 115 12.96 12.07 -2.09
C GLY A 115 12.14 12.59 -3.26
N ALA A 116 12.74 12.85 -4.42
CA ALA A 116 12.03 13.41 -5.58
C ALA A 116 10.86 12.51 -6.02
N ARG A 117 11.07 11.19 -6.14
CA ARG A 117 10.00 10.22 -6.46
C ARG A 117 8.91 10.18 -5.38
N MET A 118 9.30 10.12 -4.11
CA MET A 118 8.35 10.10 -2.99
C MET A 118 7.55 11.40 -2.88
N GLN A 119 8.18 12.53 -3.19
CA GLN A 119 7.55 13.84 -3.19
C GLN A 119 6.39 13.89 -4.19
N LYS A 120 6.52 13.25 -5.37
CA LYS A 120 5.43 13.15 -6.35
C LYS A 120 4.19 12.44 -5.79
N LEU A 121 4.36 11.49 -4.88
CA LEU A 121 3.24 10.85 -4.18
C LEU A 121 2.70 11.73 -3.05
N SER A 122 3.57 12.33 -2.24
CA SER A 122 3.14 13.09 -1.06
C SER A 122 2.50 14.44 -1.40
N THR A 123 2.72 14.99 -2.59
CA THR A 123 2.09 16.26 -3.03
C THR A 123 0.71 16.07 -3.65
N ILE A 124 0.27 14.83 -3.89
CA ILE A 124 -1.08 14.57 -4.37
C ILE A 124 -2.09 15.03 -3.30
N PRO A 125 -3.02 15.95 -3.61
CA PRO A 125 -3.95 16.45 -2.63
C PRO A 125 -4.95 15.36 -2.22
N SER A 126 -5.27 15.30 -0.92
CA SER A 126 -6.51 14.66 -0.50
C SER A 126 -7.68 15.54 -0.94
N GLU A 127 -8.76 14.92 -1.41
CA GLU A 127 -9.89 15.61 -2.00
C GLU A 127 -11.19 14.91 -1.62
N GLN A 128 -12.24 15.67 -1.30
CA GLN A 128 -13.57 15.12 -1.05
C GLN A 128 -14.59 15.85 -1.94
N ARG A 129 -15.03 15.19 -3.02
CA ARG A 129 -16.02 15.72 -3.97
C ARG A 129 -17.45 15.38 -3.59
N GLY A 130 -17.63 14.34 -2.78
CA GLY A 130 -18.91 13.93 -2.23
C GLY A 130 -18.73 13.05 -1.01
N GLN A 131 -19.85 12.69 -0.37
CA GLN A 131 -19.82 11.73 0.72
C GLN A 131 -19.59 10.33 0.17
N ALA A 132 -18.60 9.61 0.72
CA ALA A 132 -18.38 8.20 0.40
C ALA A 132 -19.47 7.35 1.08
N VAL A 133 -20.65 7.34 0.47
CA VAL A 133 -21.84 6.58 0.89
C VAL A 133 -22.52 5.97 -0.33
N GLN A 134 -22.91 4.70 -0.23
CA GLN A 134 -23.60 3.98 -1.28
C GLN A 134 -24.98 4.63 -1.58
N PRO A 135 -25.51 4.45 -2.80
CA PRO A 135 -26.83 4.96 -3.15
C PRO A 135 -27.91 4.42 -2.21
N PRO A 136 -29.04 5.13 -2.06
CA PRO A 136 -30.19 4.61 -1.33
C PRO A 136 -30.57 3.21 -1.80
N LEU A 137 -30.99 2.38 -0.85
CA LEU A 137 -31.52 1.04 -1.11
C LEU A 137 -33.05 1.10 -1.11
N GLU A 138 -33.70 0.16 -1.79
CA GLU A 138 -35.15 0.02 -1.67
C GLU A 138 -35.55 -0.28 -0.23
N ASP A 139 -36.74 0.17 0.16
CA ASP A 139 -37.24 0.08 1.55
C ASP A 139 -37.19 -1.33 2.12
N SER A 140 -37.34 -2.37 1.30
CA SER A 140 -37.25 -3.77 1.70
C SER A 140 -35.85 -4.14 2.22
N TYR A 141 -34.78 -3.65 1.57
CA TYR A 141 -33.39 -3.92 1.94
C TYR A 141 -32.86 -2.98 3.02
N ALA A 142 -33.50 -1.82 3.22
CA ALA A 142 -33.12 -0.84 4.24
C ALA A 142 -33.51 -1.27 5.67
N ARG A 143 -34.37 -2.28 5.83
CA ARG A 143 -34.92 -2.72 7.13
C ARG A 143 -33.89 -3.34 8.08
N SER A 144 -32.78 -3.87 7.56
CA SER A 144 -31.71 -4.42 8.39
C SER A 144 -30.36 -4.31 7.71
N SER A 145 -29.30 -4.21 8.53
CA SER A 145 -27.91 -4.22 8.04
C SER A 145 -27.59 -5.49 7.26
N ASP A 146 -28.18 -6.63 7.62
CA ASP A 146 -27.99 -7.92 6.93
C ASP A 146 -28.50 -7.87 5.49
N LEU A 147 -29.77 -7.48 5.31
CA LEU A 147 -30.39 -7.35 3.99
C LEU A 147 -29.67 -6.31 3.14
N ALA A 148 -29.26 -5.19 3.75
CA ALA A 148 -28.50 -4.14 3.07
C ALA A 148 -27.13 -4.64 2.58
N VAL A 149 -26.38 -5.38 3.42
CA VAL A 149 -25.10 -5.98 3.05
C VAL A 149 -25.28 -7.00 1.93
N ASN A 150 -26.32 -7.85 1.99
CA ASN A 150 -26.60 -8.82 0.93
C ASN A 150 -26.88 -8.13 -0.40
N ALA A 151 -27.73 -7.09 -0.40
CA ALA A 151 -28.06 -6.31 -1.59
C ALA A 151 -26.83 -5.61 -2.19
N LEU A 152 -26.00 -4.97 -1.35
CA LEU A 152 -24.77 -4.30 -1.79
C LEU A 152 -23.71 -5.28 -2.30
N SER A 153 -23.63 -6.49 -1.72
CA SER A 153 -22.72 -7.55 -2.17
C SER A 153 -23.16 -8.13 -3.52
N ALA A 154 -24.48 -8.31 -3.72
CA ALA A 154 -25.04 -8.75 -4.98
C ALA A 154 -24.75 -7.73 -6.09
N LYS A 155 -25.04 -6.44 -5.84
CA LYS A 155 -24.71 -5.34 -6.78
C LYS A 155 -23.21 -5.32 -7.13
N ALA A 156 -22.34 -5.44 -6.13
CA ALA A 156 -20.90 -5.47 -6.34
C ALA A 156 -20.47 -6.64 -7.23
N SER A 157 -21.10 -7.81 -7.07
CA SER A 157 -20.79 -9.00 -7.88
C SER A 157 -21.06 -8.76 -9.37
N TRP A 158 -22.17 -8.08 -9.71
CA TRP A 158 -22.49 -7.70 -11.08
C TRP A 158 -21.52 -6.66 -11.65
N LEU A 159 -21.14 -5.67 -10.84
CA LEU A 159 -20.26 -4.58 -11.25
C LEU A 159 -18.77 -4.95 -11.30
N ARG A 160 -18.37 -6.06 -10.64
CA ARG A 160 -16.95 -6.45 -10.49
C ARG A 160 -16.23 -6.65 -11.82
N ARG A 161 -16.91 -7.21 -12.83
CA ARG A 161 -16.30 -7.45 -14.15
C ARG A 161 -15.90 -6.14 -14.82
N ASP A 162 -16.82 -5.17 -14.87
CA ASP A 162 -16.57 -3.87 -15.50
C ASP A 162 -15.55 -3.03 -14.73
N PHE A 163 -15.60 -3.12 -13.39
CA PHE A 163 -14.59 -2.52 -12.53
C PHE A 163 -13.18 -3.09 -12.82
N SER A 164 -13.05 -4.42 -12.82
CA SER A 164 -11.78 -5.10 -13.09
C SER A 164 -11.24 -4.78 -14.48
N ARG A 165 -12.10 -4.80 -15.51
CA ARG A 165 -11.71 -4.53 -16.90
C ARG A 165 -11.21 -3.10 -17.08
N GLN A 166 -11.95 -2.10 -16.61
CA GLN A 166 -11.56 -0.70 -16.75
C GLN A 166 -10.20 -0.39 -16.11
N LEU A 167 -9.94 -0.97 -14.93
CA LEU A 167 -8.65 -0.82 -14.25
C LEU A 167 -7.54 -1.59 -14.96
N SER A 168 -7.82 -2.82 -15.40
CA SER A 168 -6.87 -3.65 -16.16
C SER A 168 -6.42 -2.93 -17.44
N ASP A 169 -7.36 -2.40 -18.23
CA ASP A 169 -7.06 -1.67 -19.46
C ASP A 169 -6.16 -0.46 -19.20
N MET A 170 -6.40 0.25 -18.08
CA MET A 170 -5.56 1.39 -17.69
C MET A 170 -4.15 0.96 -17.30
N VAL A 171 -4.03 -0.08 -16.48
CA VAL A 171 -2.73 -0.59 -16.01
C VAL A 171 -1.91 -1.17 -17.17
N LYS A 172 -2.56 -1.85 -18.14
CA LYS A 172 -1.91 -2.29 -19.38
C LYS A 172 -1.34 -1.11 -20.18
N ALA A 173 -2.18 -0.12 -20.47
CA ALA A 173 -1.74 1.06 -21.23
C ALA A 173 -0.57 1.80 -20.57
N LEU A 174 -0.56 1.88 -19.23
CA LEU A 174 0.53 2.50 -18.48
C LEU A 174 1.80 1.65 -18.41
N ASN A 175 1.70 0.33 -18.48
CA ASN A 175 2.88 -0.53 -18.57
C ASN A 175 3.57 -0.41 -19.94
N ASP A 176 2.82 0.00 -20.97
CA ASP A 176 3.32 0.29 -22.32
C ASP A 176 3.60 1.78 -22.55
N ILE A 177 3.64 2.60 -21.48
CA ILE A 177 3.88 4.04 -21.58
C ILE A 177 5.25 4.33 -22.19
N LYS A 178 5.30 5.27 -23.15
CA LYS A 178 6.54 5.65 -23.80
C LYS A 178 7.31 6.67 -22.98
N LEU A 179 8.63 6.73 -23.19
CA LEU A 179 9.51 7.65 -22.47
C LEU A 179 9.14 9.12 -22.71
N GLU A 180 8.66 9.46 -23.91
CA GLU A 180 8.24 10.84 -24.23
C GLU A 180 7.02 11.25 -23.41
N ASP A 181 6.11 10.31 -23.14
CA ASP A 181 4.93 10.57 -22.32
C ASP A 181 5.29 10.68 -20.84
N VAL A 182 6.23 9.86 -20.35
CA VAL A 182 6.77 9.97 -18.98
C VAL A 182 7.40 11.35 -18.74
N ARG A 183 8.12 11.89 -19.74
CA ARG A 183 8.76 13.22 -19.63
C ARG A 183 7.78 14.37 -19.47
N LYS A 184 6.51 14.20 -19.86
CA LYS A 184 5.46 15.20 -19.63
C LYS A 184 5.13 15.36 -18.14
N PHE A 185 5.39 14.33 -17.33
CA PHE A 185 5.18 14.36 -15.88
C PHE A 185 6.37 14.95 -15.13
N ASP A 186 7.57 14.61 -15.58
CA ASP A 186 8.82 15.13 -15.03
C ASP A 186 9.96 14.94 -16.04
N GLU A 187 10.65 16.01 -16.40
CA GLU A 187 11.75 15.94 -17.37
C GLU A 187 13.00 15.21 -16.83
N LYS A 188 13.15 15.17 -15.50
CA LYS A 188 14.35 14.65 -14.83
C LYS A 188 14.16 13.19 -14.40
N LEU A 189 12.96 12.83 -13.93
CA LEU A 189 12.66 11.47 -13.50
C LEU A 189 12.37 10.55 -14.68
N LYS A 190 12.76 9.28 -14.54
CA LYS A 190 12.54 8.23 -15.55
C LYS A 190 12.03 6.98 -14.85
N LEU A 191 11.22 6.21 -15.56
CA LEU A 191 10.86 4.87 -15.12
C LEU A 191 12.01 3.92 -15.45
N ASP A 192 12.60 3.30 -14.43
CA ASP A 192 13.70 2.35 -14.60
C ASP A 192 13.41 1.01 -13.90
N PRO A 193 12.98 -0.01 -14.67
CA PRO A 193 12.68 -1.34 -14.16
C PRO A 193 13.90 -2.11 -13.65
N SER A 194 15.12 -1.64 -13.93
CA SER A 194 16.34 -2.26 -13.41
C SER A 194 16.57 -1.91 -11.94
N THR A 195 16.21 -0.70 -11.52
CA THR A 195 16.31 -0.22 -10.13
C THR A 195 15.04 -0.48 -9.34
N HIS A 196 13.89 -0.52 -10.01
CA HIS A 196 12.58 -0.74 -9.41
C HIS A 196 11.89 -1.93 -10.09
N LYS A 197 12.48 -3.11 -10.02
CA LYS A 197 11.90 -4.31 -10.61
C LYS A 197 10.63 -4.74 -9.88
N LEU A 198 9.49 -4.64 -10.55
CA LEU A 198 8.22 -5.15 -10.04
C LEU A 198 8.26 -6.68 -9.97
N GLN A 199 7.92 -7.25 -8.82
CA GLN A 199 7.78 -8.69 -8.62
C GLN A 199 6.34 -9.13 -8.95
N PRO A 200 6.12 -10.38 -9.38
CA PRO A 200 4.77 -10.90 -9.53
C PRO A 200 4.10 -11.07 -8.16
N GLU A 201 2.84 -10.67 -8.04
CA GLU A 201 2.00 -10.90 -6.85
C GLU A 201 0.99 -12.01 -7.10
N ALA A 202 0.78 -12.87 -6.10
CA ALA A 202 -0.21 -13.94 -6.19
C ALA A 202 -1.62 -13.34 -6.35
N GLY A 203 -2.35 -13.81 -7.37
CA GLY A 203 -3.70 -13.32 -7.67
C GLY A 203 -3.76 -11.96 -8.38
N ALA A 204 -2.61 -11.41 -8.83
CA ALA A 204 -2.60 -10.25 -9.70
C ALA A 204 -3.36 -10.55 -10.99
N VAL A 205 -4.32 -9.68 -11.32
CA VAL A 205 -5.05 -9.77 -12.60
C VAL A 205 -4.26 -9.12 -13.73
N GLU A 206 -3.37 -8.18 -13.41
CA GLU A 206 -2.40 -7.61 -14.34
C GLU A 206 -1.04 -7.48 -13.66
N HIS A 207 0.00 -7.76 -14.43
CA HIS A 207 1.38 -7.60 -14.02
C HIS A 207 2.20 -7.18 -15.25
N GLY A 208 2.80 -6.00 -15.19
CA GLY A 208 3.68 -5.51 -16.24
C GLY A 208 5.00 -5.01 -15.68
N LYS A 209 5.69 -4.19 -16.47
CA LYS A 209 7.06 -3.75 -16.19
C LYS A 209 7.15 -2.75 -15.03
N HIS A 210 6.10 -1.96 -14.82
CA HIS A 210 6.07 -0.84 -13.88
C HIS A 210 4.95 -0.96 -12.84
N LEU A 211 3.81 -1.51 -13.26
CA LEU A 211 2.58 -1.55 -12.48
C LEU A 211 1.97 -2.94 -12.48
N GLY A 212 1.33 -3.28 -11.36
CA GLY A 212 0.46 -4.42 -11.25
C GLY A 212 -0.91 -4.04 -10.70
N LEU A 213 -1.88 -4.93 -10.87
CA LEU A 213 -3.25 -4.78 -10.42
C LEU A 213 -3.70 -6.03 -9.67
N LEU A 214 -4.19 -5.83 -8.45
CA LEU A 214 -4.94 -6.82 -7.69
C LEU A 214 -6.40 -6.39 -7.64
N VAL A 215 -7.33 -7.30 -8.00
CA VAL A 215 -8.77 -7.07 -7.83
C VAL A 215 -9.31 -8.12 -6.89
N ALA A 216 -9.61 -7.70 -5.65
CA ALA A 216 -10.06 -8.63 -4.63
C ALA A 216 -11.42 -9.25 -4.99
N SER A 217 -11.75 -10.34 -4.31
CA SER A 217 -13.13 -10.83 -4.26
C SER A 217 -14.04 -9.76 -3.64
N VAL A 218 -15.34 -9.86 -3.94
CA VAL A 218 -16.36 -9.06 -3.25
C VAL A 218 -16.20 -9.31 -1.75
N LYS A 219 -16.22 -8.23 -0.97
CA LYS A 219 -16.08 -8.33 0.49
C LYS A 219 -17.11 -9.31 1.06
N SER A 220 -16.64 -10.23 1.91
CA SER A 220 -17.51 -11.18 2.58
C SER A 220 -18.50 -10.48 3.51
N LYS A 221 -19.68 -11.09 3.65
CA LYS A 221 -20.78 -10.58 4.46
C LYS A 221 -20.36 -10.33 5.90
N GLU A 222 -19.64 -11.27 6.50
CA GLU A 222 -19.19 -11.25 7.89
C GLU A 222 -18.26 -10.07 8.14
N ARG A 223 -17.32 -9.81 7.21
CA ARG A 223 -16.38 -8.68 7.31
C ARG A 223 -17.05 -7.34 7.05
N ALA A 224 -18.09 -7.31 6.21
CA ALA A 224 -18.90 -6.12 5.98
C ALA A 224 -19.73 -5.77 7.22
N LEU A 225 -20.41 -6.76 7.81
CA LEU A 225 -21.19 -6.60 9.05
C LEU A 225 -20.30 -6.23 10.23
N ALA A 226 -19.13 -6.85 10.37
CA ALA A 226 -18.15 -6.47 11.38
C ALA A 226 -17.82 -4.97 11.28
N LYS A 227 -17.52 -4.48 10.06
CA LYS A 227 -17.23 -3.06 9.82
C LYS A 227 -18.41 -2.14 10.17
N VAL A 228 -19.64 -2.57 9.86
CA VAL A 228 -20.85 -1.82 10.23
C VAL A 228 -20.95 -1.69 11.75
N ASN A 229 -20.80 -2.81 12.46
CA ASN A 229 -20.99 -2.87 13.91
C ASN A 229 -19.83 -2.22 14.69
N THR A 230 -18.60 -2.26 14.18
CA THR A 230 -17.42 -1.73 14.89
C THR A 230 -17.08 -0.32 14.49
N ASP A 231 -17.11 0.01 13.19
CA ASP A 231 -16.55 1.28 12.71
C ASP A 231 -17.64 2.34 12.55
N TYR A 232 -18.88 1.94 12.23
CA TYR A 232 -19.94 2.89 11.83
C TYR A 232 -21.04 3.09 12.86
N GLN A 233 -21.20 2.15 13.79
CA GLN A 233 -22.17 2.28 14.87
C GLN A 233 -21.82 3.46 15.79
N GLU A 234 -20.57 3.55 16.23
CA GLU A 234 -20.07 4.67 17.05
C GLU A 234 -20.13 6.01 16.29
N ASP A 235 -19.72 6.03 15.01
CA ASP A 235 -19.82 7.21 14.15
C ASP A 235 -21.26 7.69 13.98
N PHE A 236 -22.24 6.79 14.00
CA PHE A 236 -23.67 7.14 13.92
C PHE A 236 -24.19 7.69 15.24
N GLU A 237 -23.83 7.05 16.36
CA GLU A 237 -24.20 7.49 17.70
C GLU A 237 -23.63 8.88 18.03
N THR A 238 -22.44 9.19 17.53
CA THR A 238 -21.81 10.52 17.63
C THR A 238 -22.34 11.55 16.62
N GLY A 239 -23.18 11.13 15.66
CA GLY A 239 -23.74 12.00 14.61
C GLY A 239 -22.78 12.33 13.46
N THR A 240 -21.58 11.74 13.43
CA THR A 240 -20.62 11.88 12.32
C THR A 240 -21.14 11.24 11.02
N LYS A 241 -21.96 10.20 11.17
CA LYS A 241 -22.67 9.52 10.07
C LYS A 241 -24.17 9.60 10.32
N THR A 242 -24.93 9.94 9.30
CA THR A 242 -26.38 10.20 9.42
C THR A 242 -27.23 9.28 8.54
N GLU A 243 -26.63 8.67 7.52
CA GLU A 243 -27.34 7.87 6.53
C GLU A 243 -27.61 6.45 7.03
N GLN A 244 -28.85 5.97 6.86
CA GLN A 244 -29.25 4.60 7.10
C GLN A 244 -29.59 3.87 5.79
N PRO A 245 -29.45 2.53 5.73
CA PRO A 245 -28.75 1.69 6.71
C PRO A 245 -27.23 1.96 6.74
N LEU A 246 -26.58 1.79 7.89
CA LEU A 246 -25.13 2.03 8.06
C LEU A 246 -24.24 1.22 7.10
N ALA A 247 -24.74 0.07 6.61
CA ALA A 247 -24.09 -0.70 5.55
C ALA A 247 -23.76 0.13 4.30
N ARG A 248 -24.48 1.23 4.04
CA ARG A 248 -24.17 2.17 2.95
C ARG A 248 -22.83 2.87 3.11
N TYR A 249 -22.21 2.91 4.29
CA TYR A 249 -20.87 3.47 4.44
C TYR A 249 -19.75 2.48 4.08
N VAL A 250 -20.07 1.20 3.87
CA VAL A 250 -19.11 0.20 3.38
C VAL A 250 -18.88 0.43 1.88
N CYS A 251 -17.79 1.13 1.55
CA CYS A 251 -17.42 1.51 0.18
C CYS A 251 -16.44 0.56 -0.51
N ASP A 252 -15.97 -0.47 0.20
CA ASP A 252 -14.94 -1.41 -0.23
C ASP A 252 -15.50 -2.82 -0.47
N PHE A 253 -16.76 -2.91 -0.93
CA PHE A 253 -17.32 -4.15 -1.49
C PHE A 253 -16.62 -4.52 -2.80
N LEU A 254 -16.45 -3.53 -3.67
CA LEU A 254 -15.54 -3.56 -4.82
C LEU A 254 -14.23 -2.91 -4.37
N ARG A 255 -13.13 -3.67 -4.44
CA ARG A 255 -11.83 -3.15 -4.06
C ARG A 255 -10.71 -3.66 -4.96
N ALA A 256 -9.82 -2.77 -5.32
CA ALA A 256 -8.64 -3.07 -6.10
C ALA A 256 -7.41 -2.34 -5.55
N THR A 257 -6.24 -2.88 -5.83
CA THR A 257 -4.95 -2.26 -5.51
C THR A 257 -4.13 -2.17 -6.78
N ILE A 258 -3.79 -0.94 -7.18
CA ILE A 258 -2.74 -0.68 -8.16
C ILE A 258 -1.45 -0.55 -7.38
N TYR A 259 -0.43 -1.34 -7.74
CA TYR A 259 0.83 -1.35 -7.04
C TYR A 259 2.03 -1.18 -7.96
N ALA A 260 3.09 -0.60 -7.41
CA ALA A 260 4.36 -0.35 -8.11
C ALA A 260 5.52 -0.51 -7.13
N SER A 261 6.69 -0.88 -7.64
CA SER A 261 7.98 -0.81 -6.93
C SER A 261 8.59 0.61 -6.96
N ASP A 262 8.19 1.44 -7.93
CA ASP A 262 8.67 2.81 -8.11
C ASP A 262 7.61 3.83 -7.65
N PRO A 263 7.90 4.70 -6.66
CA PRO A 263 6.96 5.74 -6.24
C PRO A 263 6.52 6.68 -7.37
N PHE A 264 7.39 6.96 -8.35
CA PHE A 264 7.04 7.80 -9.48
C PHE A 264 6.12 7.09 -10.49
N ALA A 265 6.32 5.79 -10.74
CA ALA A 265 5.36 5.00 -11.53
C ALA A 265 3.96 5.03 -10.90
N LEU A 266 3.89 4.92 -9.57
CA LEU A 266 2.63 4.98 -8.83
C LEU A 266 1.98 6.38 -8.91
N ALA A 267 2.77 7.45 -8.90
CA ALA A 267 2.27 8.82 -9.08
C ALA A 267 1.72 9.06 -10.50
N ILE A 268 2.42 8.58 -11.54
CA ILE A 268 1.92 8.60 -12.93
C ILE A 268 0.61 7.83 -13.04
N ALA A 269 0.54 6.63 -12.42
CA ALA A 269 -0.67 5.83 -12.42
C ALA A 269 -1.85 6.54 -11.76
N PHE A 270 -1.62 7.25 -10.66
CA PHE A 270 -2.66 8.05 -10.01
C PHE A 270 -3.13 9.21 -10.89
N HIS A 271 -2.23 9.92 -11.56
CA HIS A 271 -2.62 11.01 -12.46
C HIS A 271 -3.44 10.52 -13.65
N ALA A 272 -3.00 9.45 -14.33
CA ALA A 272 -3.75 8.83 -15.42
C ALA A 272 -5.12 8.30 -14.94
N PHE A 273 -5.19 7.78 -13.71
CA PHE A 273 -6.45 7.41 -13.08
C PHE A 273 -7.36 8.63 -12.89
N GLN A 274 -6.84 9.76 -12.41
CA GLN A 274 -7.63 10.98 -12.28
C GLN A 274 -8.14 11.46 -13.63
N GLU A 275 -7.33 11.51 -14.68
CA GLU A 275 -7.77 11.90 -16.02
C GLU A 275 -8.89 10.99 -16.54
N ARG A 276 -8.71 9.68 -16.41
CA ARG A 276 -9.67 8.68 -16.92
C ARG A 276 -10.98 8.63 -16.13
N PHE A 277 -10.92 8.85 -14.82
CA PHE A 277 -12.06 8.67 -13.91
C PHE A 277 -12.50 9.95 -13.21
N ASN A 278 -12.09 11.13 -13.69
CA ASN A 278 -12.28 12.41 -13.01
C ASN A 278 -13.73 12.62 -12.54
N THR A 279 -14.70 12.42 -13.43
CA THR A 279 -16.13 12.62 -13.13
C THR A 279 -16.72 11.57 -12.19
N LYS A 280 -16.01 10.46 -11.94
CA LYS A 280 -16.44 9.34 -11.10
C LYS A 280 -15.82 9.37 -9.71
N ILE A 281 -14.75 10.14 -9.48
CA ILE A 281 -14.08 10.21 -8.18
C ILE A 281 -15.00 10.87 -7.14
N VAL A 282 -15.19 10.20 -6.01
CA VAL A 282 -15.96 10.67 -4.87
C VAL A 282 -15.04 11.27 -3.81
N ARG A 283 -13.95 10.57 -3.51
CA ARG A 283 -13.00 10.94 -2.46
C ARG A 283 -11.62 10.39 -2.76
N VAL A 284 -10.59 11.18 -2.49
CA VAL A 284 -9.18 10.81 -2.47
C VAL A 284 -8.65 11.07 -1.05
N LYS A 285 -8.08 10.05 -0.42
CA LYS A 285 -7.37 10.18 0.85
C LYS A 285 -5.93 9.74 0.63
N ASN A 286 -5.03 10.72 0.47
CA ASN A 286 -3.61 10.46 0.33
C ASN A 286 -2.96 10.34 1.72
N LYS A 287 -2.57 9.12 2.11
CA LYS A 287 -1.85 8.88 3.35
C LYS A 287 -0.34 9.05 3.23
N PHE A 288 0.23 9.16 2.03
CA PHE A 288 1.66 9.49 1.91
C PHE A 288 1.96 10.93 2.34
N ALA A 289 0.98 11.81 2.16
CA ALA A 289 1.01 13.19 2.57
C ALA A 289 0.81 13.35 4.08
N ASP A 290 1.34 14.45 4.61
CA ASP A 290 0.98 14.98 5.92
C ASP A 290 -0.42 15.64 5.82
N SER A 291 -1.47 14.82 5.78
CA SER A 291 -2.85 15.32 5.82
C SER A 291 -3.34 15.46 7.27
N GLU A 292 -4.23 16.41 7.55
CA GLU A 292 -4.89 16.52 8.86
C GLU A 292 -5.97 15.44 9.08
N PRO A 293 -6.11 14.88 10.30
CA PRO A 293 -5.17 14.96 11.42
C PRO A 293 -3.85 14.24 11.09
N LYS A 294 -2.72 14.77 11.59
CA LYS A 294 -1.38 14.25 11.29
C LYS A 294 -1.31 12.74 11.51
N LEU A 295 -1.19 12.00 10.42
CA LEU A 295 -0.97 10.56 10.45
C LEU A 295 0.41 10.27 11.04
N LYS A 296 0.50 9.20 11.83
CA LYS A 296 1.79 8.68 12.29
C LYS A 296 2.60 8.21 11.09
N ASP A 297 3.92 8.27 11.18
CA ASP A 297 4.80 7.90 10.05
C ASP A 297 4.55 6.46 9.56
N GLU A 298 4.29 5.54 10.47
CA GLU A 298 3.93 4.14 10.19
C GLU A 298 2.61 3.96 9.40
N GLU A 299 1.72 4.96 9.42
CA GLU A 299 0.43 4.90 8.72
C GLU A 299 0.52 5.41 7.27
N ARG A 300 1.64 6.03 6.90
CA ARG A 300 1.80 6.78 5.64
C ARG A 300 2.15 5.90 4.46
N THR A 301 1.18 5.11 4.04
CA THR A 301 1.45 3.93 3.19
C THR A 301 0.73 3.93 1.85
N ASN A 302 -0.39 4.65 1.67
CA ASN A 302 -1.17 4.53 0.43
C ASN A 302 -1.97 5.78 0.06
N ILE A 303 -2.48 5.79 -1.17
CA ILE A 303 -3.58 6.66 -1.59
C ILE A 303 -4.84 5.80 -1.69
N LEU A 304 -5.92 6.21 -1.04
CA LEU A 304 -7.23 5.57 -1.11
C LEU A 304 -8.17 6.42 -1.96
N VAL A 305 -8.77 5.82 -2.99
CA VAL A 305 -9.71 6.50 -3.86
C VAL A 305 -11.05 5.79 -3.82
N ASN A 306 -12.12 6.51 -3.51
CA ASN A 306 -13.48 6.06 -3.70
C ASN A 306 -14.01 6.63 -5.01
N LEU A 307 -14.55 5.77 -5.88
CA LEU A 307 -15.13 6.17 -7.16
C LEU A 307 -16.44 5.45 -7.45
N TRP A 308 -17.28 6.07 -8.28
CA TRP A 308 -18.46 5.44 -8.84
C TRP A 308 -18.10 4.39 -9.89
N VAL A 309 -18.64 3.20 -9.73
CA VAL A 309 -18.63 2.10 -10.68
C VAL A 309 -20.05 1.93 -11.21
N GLU A 310 -20.21 1.95 -12.53
CA GLU A 310 -21.51 1.99 -13.19
C GLU A 310 -21.58 0.96 -14.32
N ALA A 311 -22.71 0.26 -14.42
CA ALA A 311 -23.06 -0.61 -15.54
C ALA A 311 -24.58 -0.60 -15.75
N GLY A 312 -25.03 -0.05 -16.88
CA GLY A 312 -26.45 0.21 -17.11
C GLY A 312 -27.03 1.12 -16.03
N ASN A 313 -28.13 0.71 -15.39
CA ASN A 313 -28.77 1.46 -14.30
C ASN A 313 -28.19 1.13 -12.91
N MET A 314 -27.19 0.24 -12.83
CA MET A 314 -26.54 -0.10 -11.57
C MET A 314 -25.34 0.81 -11.32
N ARG A 315 -25.26 1.30 -10.08
CA ARG A 315 -24.17 2.16 -9.60
C ARG A 315 -23.81 1.79 -8.16
N GLN A 316 -22.51 1.74 -7.88
CA GLN A 316 -21.97 1.52 -6.54
C GLN A 316 -20.61 2.20 -6.39
N ILE A 317 -20.24 2.61 -5.17
CA ILE A 317 -18.89 3.07 -4.87
C ILE A 317 -17.97 1.85 -4.75
N GLY A 318 -16.85 1.88 -5.46
CA GLY A 318 -15.69 1.01 -5.24
C GLY A 318 -14.53 1.77 -4.62
N GLU A 319 -13.55 1.01 -4.10
CA GLU A 319 -12.31 1.54 -3.54
C GLU A 319 -11.11 1.08 -4.37
N VAL A 320 -10.24 2.02 -4.75
CA VAL A 320 -8.96 1.73 -5.41
C VAL A 320 -7.85 2.25 -4.52
N GLN A 321 -6.90 1.38 -4.18
CA GLN A 321 -5.72 1.74 -3.41
C GLN A 321 -4.51 1.84 -4.32
N PHE A 322 -3.68 2.86 -4.12
CA PHE A 322 -2.36 2.98 -4.74
C PHE A 322 -1.32 2.72 -3.67
N LEU A 323 -0.52 1.66 -3.84
CA LEU A 323 0.36 1.13 -2.80
C LEU A 323 1.72 0.75 -3.39
N LEU A 324 2.80 0.97 -2.65
CA LEU A 324 4.11 0.44 -3.04
C LEU A 324 4.14 -1.08 -2.83
N GLN A 325 4.81 -1.83 -3.71
CA GLN A 325 4.80 -3.30 -3.68
C GLN A 325 5.29 -3.85 -2.32
N GLU A 326 6.37 -3.31 -1.78
CA GLU A 326 6.90 -3.80 -0.51
C GLU A 326 5.96 -3.44 0.65
N TYR A 327 5.19 -2.35 0.53
CA TYR A 327 4.15 -2.02 1.51
C TYR A 327 2.95 -2.97 1.41
N LEU A 328 2.64 -3.49 0.21
CA LEU A 328 1.64 -4.53 0.03
C LEU A 328 2.04 -5.82 0.77
N THR A 329 3.27 -6.30 0.57
CA THR A 329 3.79 -7.48 1.29
C THR A 329 3.78 -7.25 2.80
N ALA A 330 4.28 -6.10 3.24
CA ALA A 330 4.33 -5.76 4.66
C ALA A 330 2.95 -5.67 5.30
N LYS A 331 1.97 -5.05 4.64
CA LYS A 331 0.59 -4.99 5.13
C LYS A 331 -0.05 -6.37 5.20
N SER A 332 0.22 -7.25 4.23
CA SER A 332 -0.28 -8.63 4.27
C SER A 332 0.21 -9.35 5.52
N LEU A 333 1.50 -9.25 5.84
CA LEU A 333 2.07 -9.80 7.06
C LEU A 333 1.50 -9.13 8.31
N GLN A 334 1.42 -7.81 8.31
CA GLN A 334 0.87 -7.04 9.42
C GLN A 334 -0.59 -7.42 9.72
N HIS A 335 -1.39 -7.71 8.70
CA HIS A 335 -2.77 -8.15 8.86
C HIS A 335 -2.91 -9.50 9.59
N LEU A 336 -1.95 -10.43 9.42
CA LEU A 336 -1.94 -11.69 10.16
C LEU A 336 -1.84 -11.44 11.67
N TYR A 337 -0.85 -10.62 12.07
CA TYR A 337 -0.65 -10.26 13.47
C TYR A 337 -1.76 -9.37 14.01
N TYR A 338 -2.31 -8.45 13.20
CA TYR A 338 -3.41 -7.59 13.61
C TYR A 338 -4.72 -8.34 13.86
N ASP A 339 -4.98 -9.43 13.13
CA ASP A 339 -6.18 -10.23 13.38
C ASP A 339 -6.10 -10.90 14.77
N VAL A 340 -4.91 -11.37 15.19
CA VAL A 340 -4.68 -11.85 16.56
C VAL A 340 -4.74 -10.72 17.59
N ALA A 341 -4.05 -9.61 17.33
CA ALA A 341 -3.96 -8.48 18.25
C ALA A 341 -5.32 -7.82 18.55
N ARG A 342 -6.25 -7.85 17.58
CA ARG A 342 -7.59 -7.25 17.72
C ARG A 342 -8.63 -8.20 18.26
N ALA A 343 -8.35 -9.50 18.29
CA ALA A 343 -9.29 -10.45 18.83
C ALA A 343 -9.65 -10.09 20.27
N LYS A 344 -10.96 -10.11 20.57
CA LYS A 344 -11.50 -9.81 21.90
C LYS A 344 -11.59 -11.07 22.75
N ALA A 345 -11.73 -12.23 22.11
CA ALA A 345 -11.81 -13.53 22.75
C ALA A 345 -11.03 -14.59 21.97
N ALA A 346 -10.60 -15.64 22.66
CA ALA A 346 -9.88 -16.78 22.06
C ALA A 346 -10.72 -17.48 20.97
N SER A 347 -12.04 -17.53 21.13
CA SER A 347 -12.96 -18.12 20.15
C SER A 347 -12.92 -17.44 18.79
N GLU A 348 -12.57 -16.15 18.71
CA GLU A 348 -12.44 -15.43 17.44
C GLU A 348 -11.24 -15.90 16.61
N LEU A 349 -10.30 -16.61 17.24
CA LEU A 349 -9.12 -17.19 16.58
C LEU A 349 -9.35 -18.65 16.16
N PHE A 350 -10.55 -19.19 16.40
CA PHE A 350 -10.90 -20.59 16.17
C PHE A 350 -11.20 -20.93 14.71
N ASP A 351 -11.79 -20.00 13.98
CA ASP A 351 -12.41 -20.30 12.67
C ASP A 351 -11.40 -20.64 11.56
N LYS A 352 -10.12 -20.28 11.72
CA LYS A 352 -9.10 -20.56 10.71
C LYS A 352 -7.67 -20.52 11.27
N PRO A 353 -6.74 -21.32 10.71
CA PRO A 353 -5.32 -21.13 10.94
C PRO A 353 -4.89 -19.77 10.36
N ILE A 354 -4.17 -18.98 11.17
CA ILE A 354 -3.73 -17.63 10.78
C ILE A 354 -2.31 -17.64 10.21
N PHE A 355 -1.45 -18.54 10.71
CA PHE A 355 -0.01 -18.57 10.42
C PHE A 355 0.41 -19.80 9.58
N ASP A 356 -0.48 -20.31 8.73
CA ASP A 356 -0.22 -21.44 7.83
C ASP A 356 0.48 -21.05 6.52
#